data_AF-A0A6B3NCX4-F1
#
_entry.id   AF-A0A6B3NCX4-F1
#
_cell.length_a   1.000
_cell.length_b   1.000
_cell.length_c   1.000
_cell.angle_alpha   90.00
_cell.angle_beta   90.00
_cell.angle_gamma   90.00
#
_symmetry.space_group_name_H-M   'P 1'
#
loop_
_entity.id
_entity.type
_entity.pdbx_description
1 polymer ?
#
loop_
_entity_poly.entity_id
_entity_poly.type
_entity_poly.pdbx_seq_one_letter_code
_entity_poly.pdbx_strand_id
1 'polypeptide(L)'
;MCYTAAVGRSHFAHRLALVTNSKKDICQQLDAFIKSEEITGIFQGDTYQTAPKIAFLSTGQGSQYVEMGRELYEKQPIFRQVLQQCDQILQFYLERSLLSILYPEQPEELINFTAYTQPAIFAFEYALAQLWQSWGIIPDVVMGHSVGEYVAACLAGVFSLEDGLKLIATRGQLIQQLPPEAAGKMVSVIASEDLIESAIAKGAAKPIAPYSKQVSVAAVNGSQSIVISGDSPSIDAIVAQLKAKEIKTRELTVSHAFHSPLMEPVLKPFAQVAAEVRFSVPKIPLISNITGEQVTEDITTADYWVRHIRQPVRFADGINTLQKMMPPVQSKS
;
A
#
# COMPACT_ATOMS: atom_id res chain seq x y z
N MET A 1 -21.63 13.89 27.23
CA MET A 1 -22.02 12.46 27.13
C MET A 1 -20.89 11.62 26.57
N CYS A 2 -20.47 11.83 25.30
CA CYS A 2 -19.45 10.99 24.65
C CYS A 2 -18.14 10.91 25.43
N TYR A 3 -17.62 12.04 25.94
CA TYR A 3 -16.43 12.06 26.80
C TYR A 3 -16.58 11.13 28.02
N THR A 4 -17.67 11.26 28.78
CA THR A 4 -17.92 10.42 29.95
C THR A 4 -18.04 8.94 29.60
N ALA A 5 -18.67 8.61 28.48
CA ALA A 5 -18.77 7.22 28.01
C ALA A 5 -17.41 6.64 27.60
N ALA A 6 -16.56 7.46 26.96
CA ALA A 6 -15.25 7.03 26.45
C ALA A 6 -14.20 6.88 27.56
N VAL A 7 -14.10 7.85 28.49
CA VAL A 7 -13.00 7.88 29.47
C VAL A 7 -13.44 7.85 30.93
N GLY A 8 -14.74 8.02 31.20
CA GLY A 8 -15.29 8.10 32.57
C GLY A 8 -16.07 6.87 33.03
N ARG A 9 -16.04 5.77 32.26
CA ARG A 9 -16.77 4.52 32.54
C ARG A 9 -15.89 3.31 32.21
N SER A 10 -16.15 2.21 32.90
CA SER A 10 -15.53 0.92 32.59
C SER A 10 -16.06 0.39 31.26
N HIS A 11 -15.15 -0.15 30.43
CA HIS A 11 -15.47 -0.78 29.16
C HIS A 11 -15.65 -2.29 29.35
N PHE A 12 -16.86 -2.79 29.18
CA PHE A 12 -17.19 -4.22 29.32
C PHE A 12 -17.02 -4.98 27.99
N ALA A 13 -17.33 -6.28 28.02
CA ALA A 13 -17.14 -7.20 26.89
C ALA A 13 -18.04 -6.88 25.70
N HIS A 14 -19.31 -6.55 25.94
CA HIS A 14 -20.26 -6.17 24.89
C HIS A 14 -20.22 -4.66 24.68
N ARG A 15 -19.91 -4.23 23.45
CA ARG A 15 -19.72 -2.82 23.13
C ARG A 15 -20.63 -2.38 22.00
N LEU A 16 -21.11 -1.14 22.13
CA LEU A 16 -21.83 -0.39 21.12
C LEU A 16 -21.14 0.97 20.96
N ALA A 17 -20.79 1.33 19.74
CA ALA A 17 -20.26 2.64 19.39
C ALA A 17 -21.17 3.30 18.34
N LEU A 18 -21.43 4.59 18.55
CA LEU A 18 -22.27 5.41 17.69
C LEU A 18 -21.45 6.57 17.12
N VAL A 19 -21.47 6.75 15.81
CA VAL A 19 -20.98 7.94 15.13
C VAL A 19 -22.18 8.85 14.85
N THR A 20 -22.19 10.04 15.45
CA THR A 20 -23.39 10.85 15.57
C THR A 20 -23.08 12.34 15.66
N ASN A 21 -23.96 13.17 15.12
CA ASN A 21 -23.78 14.62 15.04
C ASN A 21 -24.81 15.41 15.89
N SER A 22 -25.81 14.74 16.45
CA SER A 22 -26.83 15.38 17.27
C SER A 22 -27.47 14.43 18.28
N LYS A 23 -28.12 15.01 19.30
CA LYS A 23 -28.90 14.25 20.28
C LYS A 23 -30.05 13.46 19.62
N LYS A 24 -30.67 14.03 18.58
CA LYS A 24 -31.77 13.39 17.85
C LYS A 24 -31.28 12.13 17.14
N ASP A 25 -30.12 12.20 16.51
CA ASP A 25 -29.50 11.07 15.81
C ASP A 25 -29.17 9.94 16.79
N ILE A 26 -28.65 10.27 18.00
CA ILE A 26 -28.40 9.27 19.05
C ILE A 26 -29.68 8.51 19.42
N CYS A 27 -30.79 9.21 19.66
CA CYS A 27 -32.07 8.56 19.98
C CYS A 27 -32.52 7.64 18.85
N GLN A 28 -32.48 8.12 17.60
CA GLN A 28 -32.87 7.32 16.44
C GLN A 28 -31.98 6.08 16.25
N GLN A 29 -30.67 6.23 16.40
CA GLN A 29 -29.71 5.12 16.30
C GLN A 29 -29.93 4.09 17.41
N LEU A 30 -30.17 4.51 18.65
CA LEU A 30 -30.48 3.60 19.75
C LEU A 30 -31.80 2.86 19.55
N ASP A 31 -32.83 3.55 19.06
CA ASP A 31 -34.14 2.93 18.75
C ASP A 31 -34.00 1.89 17.63
N ALA A 32 -33.25 2.21 16.57
CA ALA A 32 -32.95 1.30 15.47
C ALA A 32 -32.16 0.07 15.95
N PHE A 33 -31.16 0.27 16.80
CA PHE A 33 -30.39 -0.81 17.42
C PHE A 33 -31.29 -1.78 18.21
N ILE A 34 -32.19 -1.26 19.05
CA ILE A 34 -33.14 -2.08 19.82
C ILE A 34 -34.04 -2.91 18.91
N LYS A 35 -34.45 -2.34 17.77
CA LYS A 35 -35.29 -3.01 16.77
C LYS A 35 -34.51 -3.90 15.80
N SER A 36 -33.18 -3.98 15.92
CA SER A 36 -32.30 -4.65 14.96
C SER A 36 -32.46 -4.14 13.52
N GLU A 37 -32.73 -2.85 13.37
CA GLU A 37 -32.80 -2.17 12.07
C GLU A 37 -31.38 -1.77 11.62
N GLU A 38 -31.08 -1.95 10.33
CA GLU A 38 -29.82 -1.50 9.75
C GLU A 38 -29.82 0.03 9.59
N ILE A 39 -28.88 0.69 10.26
CA ILE A 39 -28.65 2.13 10.13
C ILE A 39 -27.15 2.44 10.20
N THR A 40 -26.72 3.41 9.41
CA THR A 40 -25.32 3.84 9.33
C THR A 40 -24.83 4.42 10.66
N GLY A 41 -23.56 4.18 10.96
CA GLY A 41 -22.89 4.78 12.12
C GLY A 41 -23.10 4.02 13.43
N ILE A 42 -23.70 2.82 13.39
CA ILE A 42 -23.77 1.90 14.53
C ILE A 42 -22.76 0.78 14.36
N PHE A 43 -21.94 0.58 15.38
CA PHE A 43 -20.96 -0.49 15.43
C PHE A 43 -21.14 -1.26 16.74
N GLN A 44 -21.30 -2.58 16.64
CA GLN A 44 -21.39 -3.46 17.79
C GLN A 44 -20.35 -4.56 17.72
N GLY A 45 -19.91 -5.04 18.87
CA GLY A 45 -18.98 -6.17 18.93
C GLY A 45 -18.68 -6.61 20.34
N ASP A 46 -18.13 -7.81 20.42
CA ASP A 46 -17.58 -8.35 21.65
C ASP A 46 -16.07 -8.19 21.65
N THR A 47 -15.48 -7.91 22.81
CA THR A 47 -14.03 -7.79 22.93
C THR A 47 -13.42 -8.97 23.64
N TYR A 48 -12.19 -9.27 23.26
CA TYR A 48 -11.35 -10.20 23.99
C TYR A 48 -10.90 -9.60 25.32
N GLN A 49 -10.48 -10.45 26.26
CA GLN A 49 -9.94 -10.03 27.56
C GLN A 49 -8.61 -9.26 27.44
N THR A 50 -7.88 -9.44 26.33
CA THR A 50 -6.60 -8.80 26.04
C THR A 50 -6.74 -7.79 24.90
N ALA A 51 -5.96 -6.70 24.97
CA ALA A 51 -5.88 -5.74 23.87
C ALA A 51 -5.36 -6.45 22.60
N PRO A 52 -6.00 -6.24 21.43
CA PRO A 52 -5.54 -6.86 20.20
C PRO A 52 -4.19 -6.27 19.78
N LYS A 53 -3.34 -7.10 19.16
CA LYS A 53 -2.20 -6.58 18.39
C LYS A 53 -2.72 -5.88 17.13
N ILE A 54 -2.12 -4.74 16.78
CA ILE A 54 -2.53 -3.90 15.67
C ILE A 54 -1.47 -3.90 14.59
N ALA A 55 -1.86 -4.25 13.37
CA ALA A 55 -1.01 -4.12 12.19
C ALA A 55 -1.47 -2.89 11.38
N PHE A 56 -0.54 -2.02 10.98
CA PHE A 56 -0.82 -1.00 9.97
C PHE A 56 -0.37 -1.52 8.60
N LEU A 57 -1.31 -1.51 7.64
CA LEU A 57 -1.08 -1.96 6.27
C LEU A 57 -1.21 -0.79 5.32
N SER A 58 -0.10 -0.44 4.67
CA SER A 58 0.00 0.63 3.69
C SER A 58 -0.16 0.10 2.26
N THR A 59 -0.94 0.78 1.44
CA THR A 59 -1.31 0.33 0.10
C THR A 59 -0.29 0.74 -0.96
N GLY A 60 -0.34 0.06 -2.10
CA GLY A 60 0.46 0.42 -3.28
C GLY A 60 -0.23 1.46 -4.15
N GLN A 61 0.34 1.69 -5.33
CA GLN A 61 -0.27 2.52 -6.36
C GLN A 61 -1.61 1.91 -6.85
N GLY A 62 -2.63 2.77 -7.02
CA GLY A 62 -3.97 2.41 -7.48
C GLY A 62 -5.10 2.88 -6.56
N SER A 63 -4.79 3.32 -5.34
CA SER A 63 -5.76 3.84 -4.36
C SER A 63 -5.99 5.35 -4.46
N GLN A 64 -5.20 6.05 -5.27
CA GLN A 64 -5.26 7.50 -5.40
C GLN A 64 -6.51 7.97 -6.17
N TYR A 65 -7.05 9.12 -5.76
CA TYR A 65 -8.08 9.85 -6.48
C TYR A 65 -8.01 11.34 -6.11
N VAL A 66 -8.47 12.21 -7.01
CA VAL A 66 -8.54 13.66 -6.78
C VAL A 66 -9.46 13.95 -5.59
N GLU A 67 -9.12 14.92 -4.74
CA GLU A 67 -9.80 15.22 -3.46
C GLU A 67 -9.71 14.13 -2.39
N MET A 68 -8.79 13.16 -2.49
CA MET A 68 -8.63 12.15 -1.45
C MET A 68 -8.30 12.76 -0.08
N GLY A 69 -9.08 12.35 0.93
CA GLY A 69 -9.02 12.87 2.31
C GLY A 69 -9.19 14.39 2.45
N ARG A 70 -9.85 15.06 1.50
CA ARG A 70 -10.14 16.50 1.59
C ARG A 70 -10.78 16.90 2.92
N GLU A 71 -11.79 16.15 3.37
CA GLU A 71 -12.45 16.41 4.65
C GLU A 71 -11.49 16.25 5.84
N LEU A 72 -10.56 15.28 5.80
CA LEU A 72 -9.54 15.13 6.82
C LEU A 72 -8.57 16.30 6.82
N TYR A 73 -8.13 16.76 5.66
CA TYR A 73 -7.28 17.95 5.52
C TYR A 73 -7.95 19.20 6.10
N GLU A 74 -9.24 19.39 5.89
CA GLU A 74 -9.98 20.53 6.42
C GLU A 74 -10.23 20.42 7.93
N LYS A 75 -10.60 19.24 8.42
CA LYS A 75 -11.14 19.07 9.78
C LYS A 75 -10.15 18.49 10.80
N GLN A 76 -9.11 17.80 10.39
CA GLN A 76 -8.16 17.11 11.28
C GLN A 76 -6.79 17.83 11.29
N PRO A 77 -6.44 18.59 12.36
CA PRO A 77 -5.22 19.38 12.39
C PRO A 77 -3.94 18.57 12.20
N ILE A 78 -3.84 17.38 12.81
CA ILE A 78 -2.65 16.51 12.70
C ILE A 78 -2.45 16.05 11.25
N PHE A 79 -3.52 15.55 10.62
CA PHE A 79 -3.47 15.12 9.22
C PHE A 79 -3.03 16.27 8.31
N ARG A 80 -3.64 17.46 8.47
CA ARG A 80 -3.28 18.65 7.71
C ARG A 80 -1.82 19.06 7.88
N GLN A 81 -1.34 19.10 9.12
CA GLN A 81 0.04 19.51 9.42
C GLN A 81 1.06 18.57 8.80
N VAL A 82 0.83 17.25 8.91
CA VAL A 82 1.72 16.25 8.31
C VAL A 82 1.71 16.36 6.80
N LEU A 83 0.55 16.52 6.17
CA LEU A 83 0.46 16.67 4.70
C LEU A 83 1.15 17.96 4.21
N GLN A 84 1.04 19.06 4.97
CA GLN A 84 1.75 20.32 4.69
C GLN A 84 3.27 20.17 4.86
N GLN A 85 3.73 19.42 5.86
CA GLN A 85 5.15 19.10 6.02
C GLN A 85 5.67 18.26 4.84
N CYS A 86 4.92 17.24 4.43
CA CYS A 86 5.26 16.45 3.24
C CYS A 86 5.33 17.32 1.98
N ASP A 87 4.38 18.24 1.78
CA ASP A 87 4.40 19.19 0.67
C ASP A 87 5.67 20.05 0.67
N GLN A 88 6.03 20.63 1.82
CA GLN A 88 7.25 21.44 1.95
C GLN A 88 8.51 20.67 1.59
N ILE A 89 8.62 19.41 2.03
CA ILE A 89 9.77 18.55 1.68
C ILE A 89 9.76 18.23 0.18
N LEU A 90 8.59 17.94 -0.39
CA LEU A 90 8.44 17.55 -1.78
C LEU A 90 8.64 18.69 -2.78
N GLN A 91 8.61 19.95 -2.35
CA GLN A 91 8.91 21.11 -3.23
C GLN A 91 10.31 21.03 -3.88
N PHE A 92 11.25 20.30 -3.29
CA PHE A 92 12.58 20.08 -3.87
C PHE A 92 12.60 18.96 -4.93
N TYR A 93 11.56 18.13 -4.96
CA TYR A 93 11.52 16.92 -5.79
C TYR A 93 10.38 16.93 -6.80
N LEU A 94 9.33 17.74 -6.63
CA LEU A 94 8.18 17.81 -7.53
C LEU A 94 8.10 19.17 -8.22
N GLU A 95 7.71 19.17 -9.49
CA GLU A 95 7.48 20.41 -10.26
C GLU A 95 6.22 21.17 -9.79
N ARG A 96 5.27 20.44 -9.19
CA ARG A 96 4.00 20.96 -8.67
C ARG A 96 3.89 20.60 -7.19
N SER A 97 3.29 21.50 -6.41
CA SER A 97 2.99 21.24 -4.99
C SER A 97 2.11 20.00 -4.85
N LEU A 98 2.44 19.14 -3.88
CA LEU A 98 1.64 17.98 -3.51
C LEU A 98 0.19 18.39 -3.22
N LEU A 99 -0.02 19.48 -2.48
CA LEU A 99 -1.37 19.95 -2.16
C LEU A 99 -2.14 20.36 -3.42
N SER A 100 -1.47 20.99 -4.39
CA SER A 100 -2.11 21.35 -5.68
C SER A 100 -2.47 20.13 -6.53
N ILE A 101 -1.76 19.01 -6.36
CA ILE A 101 -2.04 17.74 -7.03
C ILE A 101 -3.22 17.02 -6.38
N LEU A 102 -3.28 17.03 -5.04
CA LEU A 102 -4.37 16.40 -4.28
C LEU A 102 -5.66 17.18 -4.40
N TYR A 103 -5.56 18.52 -4.40
CA TYR A 103 -6.66 19.47 -4.30
C TYR A 103 -6.57 20.55 -5.40
N PRO A 104 -6.67 20.17 -6.68
CA PRO A 104 -6.47 21.10 -7.77
C PRO A 104 -7.63 22.11 -7.88
N GLU A 105 -7.33 23.37 -8.19
CA GLU A 105 -8.35 24.42 -8.39
C GLU A 105 -9.21 24.20 -9.64
N GLN A 106 -8.69 23.46 -10.61
CA GLN A 106 -9.35 23.06 -11.85
C GLN A 106 -9.29 21.54 -11.99
N PRO A 107 -10.22 20.89 -12.71
CA PRO A 107 -10.16 19.45 -12.95
C PRO A 107 -8.86 19.07 -13.66
N GLU A 108 -7.92 18.50 -12.91
CA GLU A 108 -6.60 18.06 -13.38
C GLU A 108 -6.29 16.68 -12.78
N GLU A 109 -5.88 15.73 -13.61
CA GLU A 109 -5.60 14.35 -13.17
C GLU A 109 -4.10 14.08 -13.04
N LEU A 110 -3.31 15.09 -12.64
CA LEU A 110 -1.87 14.91 -12.41
C LEU A 110 -1.56 13.79 -11.42
N ILE A 111 -2.47 13.54 -10.47
CA ILE A 111 -2.36 12.46 -9.49
C ILE A 111 -2.22 11.06 -10.12
N ASN A 112 -2.58 10.89 -11.41
CA ASN A 112 -2.46 9.63 -12.14
C ASN A 112 -1.09 9.43 -12.80
N PHE A 113 -0.23 10.46 -12.85
CA PHE A 113 1.15 10.32 -13.30
C PHE A 113 2.01 9.79 -12.16
N THR A 114 2.84 8.80 -12.45
CA THR A 114 3.59 8.03 -11.44
C THR A 114 4.54 8.88 -10.61
N ALA A 115 5.11 9.93 -11.20
CA ALA A 115 5.92 10.92 -10.50
C ALA A 115 5.16 11.62 -9.36
N TYR A 116 3.84 11.78 -9.49
CA TYR A 116 2.98 12.42 -8.50
C TYR A 116 2.20 11.40 -7.65
N THR A 117 1.77 10.28 -8.24
CA THR A 117 1.00 9.25 -7.56
C THR A 117 1.75 8.69 -6.35
N GLN A 118 3.02 8.31 -6.52
CA GLN A 118 3.74 7.60 -5.46
C GLN A 118 4.02 8.50 -4.24
N PRO A 119 4.51 9.74 -4.40
CA PRO A 119 4.64 10.67 -3.27
C PRO A 119 3.30 11.04 -2.65
N ALA A 120 2.23 11.16 -3.44
CA ALA A 120 0.91 11.49 -2.92
C ALA A 120 0.35 10.39 -2.03
N ILE A 121 0.43 9.12 -2.46
CA ILE A 121 0.04 7.97 -1.63
C ILE A 121 0.89 7.90 -0.37
N PHE A 122 2.22 8.05 -0.51
CA PHE A 122 3.12 8.02 0.65
C PHE A 122 2.72 9.07 1.69
N ALA A 123 2.58 10.33 1.27
CA ALA A 123 2.28 11.43 2.18
C ALA A 123 0.89 11.28 2.82
N PHE A 124 -0.09 10.83 2.05
CA PHE A 124 -1.45 10.57 2.51
C PHE A 124 -1.51 9.47 3.57
N GLU A 125 -0.90 8.31 3.29
CA GLU A 125 -0.92 7.19 4.21
C GLU A 125 -0.08 7.45 5.47
N TYR A 126 1.05 8.13 5.33
CA TYR A 126 1.82 8.59 6.48
C TYR A 126 0.99 9.55 7.35
N ALA A 127 0.29 10.53 6.76
CA ALA A 127 -0.61 11.43 7.49
C ALA A 127 -1.77 10.69 8.18
N LEU A 128 -2.35 9.66 7.54
CA LEU A 128 -3.35 8.80 8.17
C LEU A 128 -2.78 8.04 9.37
N ALA A 129 -1.60 7.45 9.23
CA ALA A 129 -0.95 6.72 10.31
C ALA A 129 -0.65 7.64 11.50
N GLN A 130 -0.19 8.87 11.26
CA GLN A 130 0.02 9.88 12.32
C GLN A 130 -1.30 10.30 12.97
N LEU A 131 -2.40 10.41 12.22
CA LEU A 131 -3.72 10.68 12.78
C LEU A 131 -4.18 9.55 13.71
N TRP A 132 -4.06 8.29 13.29
CA TRP A 132 -4.40 7.14 14.13
C TRP A 132 -3.55 7.09 15.41
N GLN A 133 -2.24 7.31 15.30
CA GLN A 133 -1.35 7.36 16.46
C GLN A 133 -1.71 8.50 17.41
N SER A 134 -2.16 9.65 16.90
CA SER A 134 -2.63 10.77 17.73
C SER A 134 -3.87 10.42 18.57
N TRP A 135 -4.66 9.43 18.15
CA TRP A 135 -5.79 8.88 18.90
C TRP A 135 -5.39 7.73 19.85
N GLY A 136 -4.10 7.42 19.95
CA GLY A 136 -3.58 6.35 20.79
C GLY A 136 -3.58 4.96 20.13
N ILE A 137 -3.84 4.88 18.82
CA ILE A 137 -3.80 3.62 18.08
C ILE A 137 -2.41 3.49 17.44
N ILE A 138 -1.56 2.71 18.07
CA ILE A 138 -0.15 2.54 17.72
C ILE A 138 0.04 1.13 17.15
N PRO A 139 0.72 0.96 15.99
CA PRO A 139 0.94 -0.36 15.41
C PRO A 139 1.99 -1.14 16.19
N ASP A 140 1.70 -2.42 16.43
CA ASP A 140 2.68 -3.42 16.91
C ASP A 140 3.55 -3.96 15.77
N VAL A 141 3.07 -3.84 14.53
CA VAL A 141 3.73 -4.29 13.32
C VAL A 141 3.27 -3.45 12.13
N VAL A 142 4.16 -3.20 11.19
CA VAL A 142 3.86 -2.46 9.96
C VAL A 142 4.17 -3.32 8.74
N MET A 143 3.36 -3.17 7.70
CA MET A 143 3.56 -3.81 6.41
C MET A 143 3.05 -2.87 5.32
N GLY A 144 3.66 -2.95 4.15
CA GLY A 144 3.19 -2.22 2.99
C GLY A 144 3.02 -3.11 1.77
N HIS A 145 2.46 -2.56 0.69
CA HIS A 145 2.47 -3.19 -0.63
C HIS A 145 3.15 -2.26 -1.63
N SER A 146 4.29 -2.68 -2.19
CA SER A 146 5.09 -1.88 -3.12
C SER A 146 5.40 -0.49 -2.53
N VAL A 147 4.82 0.58 -3.08
CA VAL A 147 4.91 1.96 -2.55
C VAL A 147 4.62 2.03 -1.05
N GLY A 148 3.64 1.28 -0.56
CA GLY A 148 3.27 1.28 0.85
C GLY A 148 4.39 0.80 1.78
N GLU A 149 5.37 0.03 1.30
CA GLU A 149 6.49 -0.40 2.15
C GLU A 149 7.40 0.76 2.52
N TYR A 150 7.51 1.78 1.66
CA TYR A 150 8.22 3.01 2.01
C TYR A 150 7.54 3.72 3.19
N VAL A 151 6.20 3.73 3.23
CA VAL A 151 5.43 4.30 4.35
C VAL A 151 5.65 3.46 5.61
N ALA A 152 5.52 2.14 5.52
CA ALA A 152 5.77 1.22 6.63
C ALA A 152 7.20 1.38 7.18
N ALA A 153 8.21 1.48 6.32
CA ALA A 153 9.61 1.68 6.69
C ALA A 153 9.84 3.03 7.35
N CYS A 154 9.20 4.10 6.86
CA CYS A 154 9.23 5.41 7.50
C CYS A 154 8.64 5.35 8.92
N LEU A 155 7.47 4.71 9.08
CA LEU A 155 6.80 4.56 10.37
C LEU A 155 7.61 3.71 11.36
N ALA A 156 8.29 2.67 10.85
CA ALA A 156 9.22 1.86 11.64
C ALA A 156 10.54 2.58 11.96
N GLY A 157 10.80 3.74 11.36
CA GLY A 157 12.03 4.51 11.58
C GLY A 157 13.25 3.97 10.83
N VAL A 158 13.05 3.26 9.72
CA VAL A 158 14.13 2.81 8.83
C VAL A 158 14.84 3.99 8.18
N PHE A 159 14.12 5.06 7.88
CA PHE A 159 14.66 6.34 7.41
C PHE A 159 13.77 7.48 7.90
N SER A 160 14.23 8.72 7.79
CA SER A 160 13.42 9.89 8.16
C SER A 160 12.31 10.16 7.13
N LEU A 161 11.35 11.02 7.50
CA LEU A 161 10.29 11.44 6.57
C LEU A 161 10.88 12.09 5.31
N GLU A 162 11.91 12.93 5.48
CA GLU A 162 12.61 13.60 4.39
C GLU A 162 13.25 12.61 3.42
N ASP A 163 13.97 11.61 3.95
CA ASP A 163 14.63 10.58 3.16
C ASP A 163 13.60 9.65 2.48
N GLY A 164 12.51 9.30 3.17
CA GLY A 164 11.42 8.53 2.60
C GLY A 164 10.74 9.23 1.42
N LEU A 165 10.44 10.52 1.57
CA LEU A 165 9.87 11.35 0.51
C LEU A 165 10.85 11.54 -0.65
N LYS A 166 12.14 11.72 -0.38
CA LYS A 166 13.20 11.76 -1.40
C LYS A 166 13.23 10.49 -2.23
N LEU A 167 13.24 9.32 -1.58
CA LEU A 167 13.26 8.02 -2.26
C LEU A 167 12.02 7.84 -3.13
N ILE A 168 10.82 8.06 -2.57
CA ILE A 168 9.59 7.76 -3.31
C ILE A 168 9.34 8.76 -4.45
N ALA A 169 9.71 10.02 -4.29
CA ALA A 169 9.65 11.01 -5.37
C ALA A 169 10.63 10.66 -6.49
N THR A 170 11.87 10.33 -6.14
CA THR A 170 12.89 9.89 -7.11
C THR A 170 12.44 8.64 -7.86
N ARG A 171 11.93 7.63 -7.14
CA ARG A 171 11.39 6.40 -7.73
C ARG A 171 10.28 6.71 -8.74
N GLY A 172 9.31 7.53 -8.33
CA GLY A 172 8.19 7.94 -9.18
C GLY A 172 8.65 8.65 -10.44
N GLN A 173 9.60 9.60 -10.32
CA GLN A 173 10.14 10.37 -11.44
C GLN A 173 10.93 9.50 -12.43
N LEU A 174 11.86 8.68 -11.93
CA LEU A 174 12.68 7.82 -12.79
C LEU A 174 11.82 6.84 -13.57
N ILE A 175 10.78 6.26 -12.94
CA ILE A 175 9.85 5.38 -13.64
C ILE A 175 9.03 6.18 -14.66
N GLN A 176 8.53 7.36 -14.31
CA GLN A 176 7.74 8.20 -15.21
C GLN A 176 8.51 8.64 -16.47
N GLN A 177 9.84 8.77 -16.36
CA GLN A 177 10.74 9.15 -17.45
C GLN A 177 11.11 7.99 -18.39
N LEU A 178 10.71 6.75 -18.06
CA LEU A 178 10.89 5.64 -18.98
C LEU A 178 10.16 5.92 -20.30
N PRO A 179 10.72 5.51 -21.45
CA PRO A 179 10.06 5.71 -22.72
C PRO A 179 8.69 5.01 -22.76
N PRO A 180 7.64 5.61 -23.36
CA PRO A 180 6.31 5.02 -23.43
C PRO A 180 6.29 3.60 -24.05
N GLU A 181 7.18 3.34 -25.00
CA GLU A 181 7.37 2.01 -25.62
C GLU A 181 7.92 0.95 -24.66
N ALA A 182 8.57 1.39 -23.56
CA ALA A 182 9.09 0.54 -22.49
C ALA A 182 8.13 0.48 -21.29
N ALA A 183 6.92 1.04 -21.40
CA ALA A 183 5.91 1.01 -20.34
C ALA A 183 5.48 -0.43 -20.02
N GLY A 184 5.27 -1.28 -21.02
CA GLY A 184 4.78 -2.64 -20.83
C GLY A 184 3.36 -2.69 -20.24
N LYS A 185 2.99 -3.83 -19.65
CA LYS A 185 1.65 -4.05 -19.04
C LYS A 185 1.75 -4.78 -17.71
N MET A 186 0.70 -4.63 -16.90
CA MET A 186 0.45 -5.47 -15.73
C MET A 186 -0.93 -6.11 -15.82
N VAL A 187 -1.02 -7.39 -15.48
CA VAL A 187 -2.28 -8.16 -15.54
C VAL A 187 -2.46 -8.95 -14.26
N SER A 188 -3.61 -8.78 -13.62
CA SER A 188 -4.07 -9.65 -12.54
C SER A 188 -4.62 -10.95 -13.10
N VAL A 189 -4.29 -12.06 -12.47
CA VAL A 189 -4.64 -13.41 -12.89
C VAL A 189 -5.18 -14.20 -11.70
N ILE A 190 -6.32 -14.87 -11.90
CA ILE A 190 -6.91 -15.76 -10.91
C ILE A 190 -6.32 -17.16 -11.11
N ALA A 191 -5.11 -17.38 -10.60
CA ALA A 191 -4.37 -18.65 -10.67
C ALA A 191 -3.35 -18.76 -9.54
N SER A 192 -2.75 -19.93 -9.34
CA SER A 192 -1.61 -20.10 -8.42
C SER A 192 -0.31 -19.57 -9.02
N GLU A 193 0.65 -19.23 -8.15
CA GLU A 193 1.99 -18.83 -8.56
C GLU A 193 2.67 -19.90 -9.43
N ASP A 194 2.68 -21.17 -9.00
CA ASP A 194 3.28 -22.29 -9.73
C ASP A 194 2.79 -22.41 -11.18
N LEU A 195 1.48 -22.18 -11.40
CA LEU A 195 0.88 -22.22 -12.73
C LEU A 195 1.42 -21.09 -13.61
N ILE A 196 1.56 -19.90 -13.03
CA ILE A 196 2.04 -18.70 -13.71
C ILE A 196 3.54 -18.79 -14.01
N GLU A 197 4.35 -19.23 -13.05
CA GLU A 197 5.77 -19.48 -13.27
C GLU A 197 5.98 -20.53 -14.37
N SER A 198 5.19 -21.61 -14.36
CA SER A 198 5.19 -22.60 -15.42
C SER A 198 4.82 -22.01 -16.79
N ALA A 199 3.89 -21.07 -16.85
CA ALA A 199 3.48 -20.40 -18.09
C ALA A 199 4.58 -19.44 -18.60
N ILE A 200 5.25 -18.72 -17.72
CA ILE A 200 6.38 -17.83 -18.04
C ILE A 200 7.59 -18.65 -18.53
N ALA A 201 7.88 -19.78 -17.88
CA ALA A 201 9.00 -20.64 -18.26
C ALA A 201 8.82 -21.32 -19.62
N LYS A 202 7.60 -21.75 -19.96
CA LYS A 202 7.26 -22.49 -21.20
C LYS A 202 7.06 -21.59 -22.43
N GLY A 203 7.79 -20.48 -22.55
CA GLY A 203 7.57 -19.43 -23.57
C GLY A 203 7.21 -19.94 -24.98
N ALA A 204 6.38 -19.16 -25.71
CA ALA A 204 5.61 -19.54 -26.91
C ALA A 204 6.23 -20.59 -27.85
N ALA A 205 5.35 -21.25 -28.61
CA ALA A 205 5.65 -22.22 -29.69
C ALA A 205 6.59 -21.74 -30.83
N LYS A 206 7.24 -20.57 -30.71
CA LYS A 206 8.35 -20.13 -31.58
C LYS A 206 9.66 -20.09 -30.78
N PRO A 207 10.77 -20.67 -31.31
CA PRO A 207 12.02 -20.92 -30.56
C PRO A 207 12.90 -19.66 -30.41
N ILE A 208 12.35 -18.58 -29.87
CA ILE A 208 13.08 -17.32 -29.67
C ILE A 208 13.01 -16.95 -28.17
N ALA A 209 13.65 -17.77 -27.33
CA ALA A 209 13.87 -17.58 -25.88
C ALA A 209 12.65 -17.63 -24.93
N PRO A 210 12.85 -18.04 -23.65
CA PRO A 210 11.78 -18.08 -22.64
C PRO A 210 11.35 -16.68 -22.18
N TYR A 211 10.06 -16.49 -21.87
CA TYR A 211 9.49 -15.21 -21.41
C TYR A 211 10.11 -14.69 -20.11
N SER A 212 10.83 -15.52 -19.36
CA SER A 212 11.54 -15.16 -18.11
C SER A 212 12.42 -13.89 -18.20
N LYS A 213 12.86 -13.50 -19.39
CA LYS A 213 13.64 -12.27 -19.61
C LYS A 213 12.80 -11.02 -19.84
N GLN A 214 11.50 -11.17 -20.10
CA GLN A 214 10.63 -10.07 -20.46
C GLN A 214 9.39 -9.94 -19.56
N VAL A 215 8.99 -11.02 -18.87
CA VAL A 215 7.85 -11.08 -17.94
C VAL A 215 8.32 -11.58 -16.57
N SER A 216 7.77 -11.00 -15.51
CA SER A 216 7.95 -11.45 -14.12
C SER A 216 6.60 -11.57 -13.41
N VAL A 217 6.56 -12.39 -12.36
CA VAL A 217 5.55 -12.21 -11.31
C VAL A 217 5.88 -10.88 -10.62
N ALA A 218 4.92 -9.97 -10.59
CA ALA A 218 5.03 -8.67 -9.93
C ALA A 218 4.52 -8.71 -8.49
N ALA A 219 3.48 -9.50 -8.23
CA ALA A 219 2.92 -9.62 -6.89
C ALA A 219 2.20 -10.97 -6.71
N VAL A 220 2.33 -11.51 -5.51
CA VAL A 220 1.58 -12.65 -4.98
C VAL A 220 0.67 -12.10 -3.88
N ASN A 221 -0.56 -11.74 -4.25
CA ASN A 221 -1.53 -11.12 -3.33
C ASN A 221 -2.37 -12.15 -2.58
N GLY A 222 -2.41 -13.39 -3.07
CA GLY A 222 -3.10 -14.52 -2.45
C GLY A 222 -2.84 -15.81 -3.22
N SER A 223 -3.28 -16.94 -2.67
CA SER A 223 -3.08 -18.27 -3.29
C SER A 223 -3.64 -18.42 -4.70
N GLN A 224 -4.62 -17.58 -5.08
CA GLN A 224 -5.23 -17.50 -6.40
C GLN A 224 -5.29 -16.04 -6.92
N SER A 225 -4.37 -15.18 -6.48
CA SER A 225 -4.35 -13.76 -6.86
C SER A 225 -2.92 -13.33 -7.17
N ILE A 226 -2.56 -13.45 -8.44
CA ILE A 226 -1.20 -13.17 -8.94
C ILE A 226 -1.27 -11.98 -9.89
N VAL A 227 -0.24 -11.15 -9.88
CA VAL A 227 -0.04 -10.10 -10.89
C VAL A 227 1.21 -10.43 -11.68
N ILE A 228 1.11 -10.45 -13.00
CA ILE A 228 2.25 -10.53 -13.91
C ILE A 228 2.51 -9.17 -14.53
N SER A 229 3.77 -8.87 -14.82
CA SER A 229 4.18 -7.64 -15.48
C SER A 229 5.36 -7.86 -16.41
N GLY A 230 5.42 -7.08 -17.48
CA GLY A 230 6.47 -7.22 -18.48
C GLY A 230 6.15 -6.47 -19.77
N ASP A 231 6.84 -6.84 -20.85
CA ASP A 231 6.55 -6.31 -22.17
C ASP A 231 5.15 -6.71 -22.65
N SER A 232 4.48 -5.79 -23.34
CA SER A 232 3.09 -5.98 -23.77
C SER A 232 2.90 -7.23 -24.65
N PRO A 233 3.73 -7.49 -25.69
CA PRO A 233 3.56 -8.68 -26.52
C PRO A 233 3.65 -10.01 -25.76
N SER A 234 4.60 -10.16 -24.84
CA SER A 234 4.72 -11.40 -24.06
C SER A 234 3.59 -11.57 -23.06
N ILE A 235 3.17 -10.48 -22.40
CA ILE A 235 2.00 -10.48 -21.52
C ILE A 235 0.75 -10.91 -22.30
N ASP A 236 0.51 -10.32 -23.47
CA ASP A 236 -0.65 -10.62 -24.30
C ASP A 236 -0.66 -12.10 -24.74
N ALA A 237 0.52 -12.65 -25.07
CA ALA A 237 0.66 -14.06 -25.42
C ALA A 237 0.38 -15.02 -24.25
N ILE A 238 0.88 -14.71 -23.04
CA ILE A 238 0.58 -15.48 -21.82
C ILE A 238 -0.92 -15.39 -21.50
N VAL A 239 -1.50 -14.19 -21.56
CA VAL A 239 -2.94 -13.97 -21.32
C VAL A 239 -3.80 -14.77 -22.31
N ALA A 240 -3.42 -14.83 -23.58
CA ALA A 240 -4.13 -15.66 -24.56
C ALA A 240 -4.10 -17.15 -24.20
N GLN A 241 -2.95 -17.67 -23.75
CA GLN A 241 -2.83 -19.06 -23.29
C GLN A 241 -3.67 -19.35 -22.04
N LEU A 242 -3.71 -18.40 -21.10
CA LEU A 242 -4.51 -18.51 -19.89
C LEU A 242 -6.01 -18.47 -20.21
N LYS A 243 -6.44 -17.57 -21.10
CA LYS A 243 -7.83 -17.50 -21.57
C LYS A 243 -8.28 -18.78 -22.29
N ALA A 244 -7.38 -19.41 -23.06
CA ALA A 244 -7.66 -20.71 -23.69
C ALA A 244 -7.87 -21.85 -22.67
N LYS A 245 -7.44 -21.65 -21.42
CA LYS A 245 -7.68 -22.55 -20.28
C LYS A 245 -8.77 -22.02 -19.34
N GLU A 246 -9.57 -21.05 -19.79
CA GLU A 246 -10.66 -20.41 -19.03
C GLU A 246 -10.22 -19.72 -17.74
N ILE A 247 -8.93 -19.38 -17.62
CA ILE A 247 -8.39 -18.65 -16.47
C ILE A 247 -8.72 -17.15 -16.62
N LYS A 248 -9.31 -16.57 -15.58
CA LYS A 248 -9.70 -15.16 -15.56
C LYS A 248 -8.48 -14.25 -15.43
N THR A 249 -8.42 -13.23 -16.28
CA THR A 249 -7.38 -12.20 -16.30
C THR A 249 -8.00 -10.81 -16.38
N ARG A 250 -7.41 -9.81 -15.72
CA ARG A 250 -7.78 -8.40 -15.84
C ARG A 250 -6.53 -7.52 -15.94
N GLU A 251 -6.42 -6.78 -17.04
CA GLU A 251 -5.38 -5.76 -17.23
C GLU A 251 -5.56 -4.64 -16.21
N LEU A 252 -4.46 -4.22 -15.61
CA LEU A 252 -4.44 -3.16 -14.60
C LEU A 252 -4.23 -1.81 -15.29
N THR A 253 -4.99 -0.80 -14.87
CA THR A 253 -4.82 0.57 -15.35
C THR A 253 -3.64 1.22 -14.61
N VAL A 254 -2.44 0.95 -15.09
CA VAL A 254 -1.18 1.49 -14.57
C VAL A 254 -0.33 2.04 -15.71
N SER A 255 0.58 2.95 -15.39
CA SER A 255 1.44 3.60 -16.37
C SER A 255 2.56 2.69 -16.89
N HIS A 256 3.05 1.75 -16.08
CA HIS A 256 4.21 0.92 -16.37
C HIS A 256 4.07 -0.49 -15.76
N ALA A 257 4.86 -1.41 -16.29
CA ALA A 257 5.06 -2.76 -15.80
C ALA A 257 6.03 -2.76 -14.60
N PHE A 258 5.52 -2.35 -13.43
CA PHE A 258 6.29 -2.40 -12.18
C PHE A 258 6.73 -3.82 -11.84
N HIS A 259 7.84 -3.96 -11.09
CA HIS A 259 8.37 -5.25 -10.62
C HIS A 259 8.70 -6.23 -11.75
N SER A 260 9.27 -5.70 -12.85
CA SER A 260 9.55 -6.43 -14.08
C SER A 260 10.94 -6.09 -14.64
N PRO A 261 11.44 -6.85 -15.64
CA PRO A 261 12.69 -6.56 -16.35
C PRO A 261 12.74 -5.16 -17.01
N LEU A 262 11.59 -4.50 -17.15
CA LEU A 262 11.49 -3.16 -17.71
C LEU A 262 11.90 -2.07 -16.71
N MET A 263 12.09 -2.41 -15.44
CA MET A 263 12.56 -1.48 -14.41
C MET A 263 14.09 -1.34 -14.36
N GLU A 264 14.84 -2.20 -15.05
CA GLU A 264 16.30 -2.25 -15.07
C GLU A 264 16.97 -0.89 -15.34
N PRO A 265 16.47 -0.05 -16.28
CA PRO A 265 17.03 1.28 -16.50
C PRO A 265 16.91 2.22 -15.30
N VAL A 266 15.92 2.01 -14.42
CA VAL A 266 15.67 2.81 -13.21
C VAL A 266 16.64 2.45 -12.08
N LEU A 267 17.12 1.20 -12.03
CA LEU A 267 17.81 0.65 -10.87
C LEU A 267 19.10 1.39 -10.54
N LYS A 268 19.94 1.68 -11.55
CA LYS A 268 21.23 2.36 -11.33
C LYS A 268 21.06 3.83 -10.92
N PRO A 269 20.26 4.66 -11.61
CA PRO A 269 19.98 6.02 -11.16
C PRO A 269 19.35 6.06 -9.75
N PHE A 270 18.43 5.14 -9.46
CA PHE A 270 17.82 5.07 -8.13
C PHE A 270 18.84 4.70 -7.05
N ALA A 271 19.74 3.76 -7.32
CA ALA A 271 20.79 3.35 -6.40
C ALA A 271 21.71 4.52 -5.98
N GLN A 272 21.98 5.46 -6.89
CA GLN A 272 22.77 6.66 -6.59
C GLN A 272 22.11 7.51 -5.51
N VAL A 273 20.81 7.76 -5.66
CA VAL A 273 20.03 8.54 -4.68
C VAL A 273 19.83 7.77 -3.37
N ALA A 274 19.58 6.47 -3.46
CA ALA A 274 19.41 5.62 -2.27
C ALA A 274 20.70 5.52 -1.44
N ALA A 275 21.88 5.64 -2.05
CA ALA A 275 23.16 5.66 -1.33
C ALA A 275 23.37 6.92 -0.48
N GLU A 276 22.59 7.98 -0.69
CA GLU A 276 22.65 9.22 0.09
C GLU A 276 21.76 9.19 1.34
N VAL A 277 20.87 8.19 1.44
CA VAL A 277 19.91 8.06 2.54
C VAL A 277 20.55 7.41 3.74
N ARG A 278 20.18 7.90 4.93
CA ARG A 278 20.60 7.29 6.20
C ARG A 278 19.57 6.28 6.65
N PHE A 279 19.90 5.01 6.45
CA PHE A 279 19.08 3.92 6.94
C PHE A 279 19.39 3.55 8.40
N SER A 280 18.39 3.04 9.10
CA SER A 280 18.43 2.62 10.50
C SER A 280 17.66 1.32 10.69
N VAL A 281 18.03 0.55 11.72
CA VAL A 281 17.28 -0.66 12.09
C VAL A 281 15.85 -0.27 12.51
N PRO A 282 14.81 -0.97 12.04
CA PRO A 282 13.42 -0.65 12.37
C PRO A 282 13.14 -0.79 13.88
N LYS A 283 12.42 0.17 14.44
CA LYS A 283 11.97 0.20 15.84
C LYS A 283 10.63 -0.50 16.05
N ILE A 284 9.85 -0.64 14.97
CA ILE A 284 8.59 -1.39 14.92
C ILE A 284 8.83 -2.57 13.99
N PRO A 285 8.44 -3.81 14.34
CA PRO A 285 8.50 -4.94 13.43
C PRO A 285 7.92 -4.59 12.05
N LEU A 286 8.69 -4.88 10.99
CA LEU A 286 8.30 -4.60 9.61
C LEU A 286 8.36 -5.89 8.79
N ILE A 287 7.35 -6.11 7.95
CA ILE A 287 7.29 -7.27 7.04
C ILE A 287 7.76 -6.86 5.64
N SER A 288 8.79 -7.55 5.14
CA SER A 288 9.41 -7.32 3.85
C SER A 288 8.45 -7.67 2.71
N ASN A 289 8.39 -6.84 1.67
CA ASN A 289 7.70 -7.24 0.43
C ASN A 289 8.47 -8.26 -0.37
N ILE A 290 9.80 -8.31 -0.25
CA ILE A 290 10.65 -9.20 -1.05
C ILE A 290 10.58 -10.63 -0.52
N THR A 291 10.63 -10.81 0.79
CA THR A 291 10.65 -12.15 1.41
C THR A 291 9.29 -12.59 1.93
N GLY A 292 8.39 -11.65 2.25
CA GLY A 292 7.15 -11.96 2.97
C GLY A 292 7.37 -12.31 4.45
N GLU A 293 8.59 -12.11 4.96
CA GLU A 293 8.96 -12.37 6.36
C GLU A 293 9.30 -11.04 7.06
N GLN A 294 9.53 -11.09 8.37
CA GLN A 294 10.05 -9.92 9.08
C GLN A 294 11.41 -9.53 8.49
N VAL A 295 11.62 -8.23 8.27
CA VAL A 295 12.85 -7.72 7.67
C VAL A 295 14.08 -8.08 8.48
N THR A 296 15.18 -8.31 7.76
CA THR A 296 16.50 -8.43 8.36
C THR A 296 17.22 -7.09 8.30
N GLU A 297 18.51 -7.05 8.69
CA GLU A 297 19.32 -5.83 8.55
C GLU A 297 19.47 -5.37 7.09
N ASP A 298 19.16 -6.24 6.12
CA ASP A 298 19.24 -5.92 4.70
C ASP A 298 18.38 -4.71 4.28
N ILE A 299 17.23 -4.48 4.92
CA ILE A 299 16.38 -3.29 4.66
C ILE A 299 17.11 -1.96 4.89
N THR A 300 18.20 -2.00 5.66
CA THR A 300 19.02 -0.82 5.97
C THR A 300 20.05 -0.50 4.88
N THR A 301 19.88 -1.06 3.68
CA THR A 301 20.82 -0.89 2.57
C THR A 301 20.12 -0.32 1.34
N ALA A 302 20.84 0.49 0.55
CA ALA A 302 20.35 0.96 -0.74
C ALA A 302 19.99 -0.20 -1.70
N ASP A 303 20.74 -1.32 -1.62
CA ASP A 303 20.51 -2.52 -2.43
C ASP A 303 19.11 -3.12 -2.20
N TYR A 304 18.62 -3.14 -0.95
CA TYR A 304 17.25 -3.59 -0.67
C TYR A 304 16.22 -2.81 -1.48
N TRP A 305 16.32 -1.48 -1.47
CA TRP A 305 15.36 -0.61 -2.14
C TRP A 305 15.49 -0.65 -3.67
N VAL A 306 16.69 -0.96 -4.20
CA VAL A 306 16.89 -1.25 -5.63
C VAL A 306 16.22 -2.58 -5.99
N ARG A 307 16.45 -3.65 -5.22
CA ARG A 307 15.79 -4.95 -5.42
C ARG A 307 14.28 -4.82 -5.30
N HIS A 308 13.79 -4.00 -4.38
CA HIS A 308 12.37 -3.74 -4.15
C HIS A 308 11.64 -3.20 -5.38
N ILE A 309 12.29 -2.38 -6.20
CA ILE A 309 11.70 -1.88 -7.46
C ILE A 309 11.47 -3.02 -8.48
N ARG A 310 12.29 -4.06 -8.41
CA ARG A 310 12.41 -5.09 -9.43
C ARG A 310 11.74 -6.43 -9.05
N GLN A 311 11.79 -6.80 -7.78
CA GLN A 311 11.39 -8.11 -7.28
C GLN A 311 9.89 -8.16 -6.95
N PRO A 312 9.26 -9.35 -6.99
CA PRO A 312 7.84 -9.50 -6.67
C PRO A 312 7.49 -9.05 -5.26
N VAL A 313 6.29 -8.50 -5.09
CA VAL A 313 5.67 -8.27 -3.78
C VAL A 313 5.04 -9.56 -3.26
N ARG A 314 5.64 -10.17 -2.24
CA ARG A 314 5.19 -11.37 -1.52
C ARG A 314 4.12 -11.02 -0.46
N PHE A 315 3.05 -10.35 -0.87
CA PHE A 315 2.03 -9.85 0.05
C PHE A 315 1.32 -10.97 0.83
N ALA A 316 0.94 -12.06 0.14
CA ALA A 316 0.28 -13.20 0.79
C ALA A 316 1.16 -13.85 1.87
N ASP A 317 2.46 -14.00 1.58
CA ASP A 317 3.43 -14.53 2.53
C ASP A 317 3.57 -13.60 3.74
N GLY A 318 3.58 -12.29 3.52
CA GLY A 318 3.55 -11.29 4.58
C GLY A 318 2.32 -11.36 5.48
N ILE A 319 1.12 -11.53 4.90
CA ILE A 319 -0.11 -11.75 5.67
C ILE A 319 -0.01 -13.04 6.52
N ASN A 320 0.55 -14.11 5.96
CA ASN A 320 0.76 -15.36 6.70
C ASN A 320 1.75 -15.17 7.86
N THR A 321 2.80 -14.38 7.67
CA THR A 321 3.75 -14.00 8.73
C THR A 321 3.06 -13.20 9.82
N LEU A 322 2.27 -12.18 9.47
CA LEU A 322 1.47 -11.41 10.43
C LEU A 322 0.56 -12.31 11.26
N GLN A 323 -0.14 -13.26 10.61
CA GLN A 323 -1.03 -14.19 11.31
C GLN A 323 -0.28 -15.04 12.34
N LYS A 324 0.96 -15.49 12.03
CA LYS A 324 1.81 -16.25 12.96
C LYS A 324 2.31 -15.40 14.13
N MET A 325 2.44 -14.08 13.96
CA MET A 325 2.86 -13.15 15.03
C MET A 325 1.73 -12.81 16.01
N MET A 326 0.47 -13.02 15.59
CA MET A 326 -0.70 -12.80 16.43
C MET A 326 -0.96 -14.04 17.30
N PRO A 327 -1.31 -13.87 18.58
CA PRO A 327 -1.75 -14.99 19.41
C PRO A 327 -2.95 -15.68 18.75
N PRO A 328 -3.08 -17.02 18.87
CA PRO A 328 -4.20 -17.74 18.28
C PRO A 328 -5.51 -17.12 18.75
N VAL A 329 -6.39 -16.81 17.81
CA VAL A 329 -7.77 -16.43 18.12
C VAL A 329 -8.37 -17.63 18.85
N GLN A 330 -8.56 -17.51 20.17
CA GLN A 330 -9.33 -18.51 20.90
C GLN A 330 -10.75 -18.46 20.33
N SER A 331 -11.09 -19.45 19.50
CA SER A 331 -12.45 -19.62 19.00
C SER A 331 -13.38 -19.72 20.20
N LYS A 332 -14.41 -18.87 20.24
CA LYS A 332 -15.51 -19.03 21.20
C LYS A 332 -16.09 -20.44 21.02
N SER A 333 -15.95 -21.29 22.03
CA SER A 333 -16.80 -22.46 22.24
C SER A 333 -18.18 -22.00 22.67
#